data_AF-A0A938JD70-F1
#
_entry.id   AF-A0A938JD70-F1
#
_cell.length_a   1.000
_cell.length_b   1.000
_cell.length_c   1.000
_cell.angle_alpha   90.00
_cell.angle_beta   90.00
_cell.angle_gamma   90.00
#
_symmetry.space_group_name_H-M   'P 1'
#
loop_
_entity.id
_entity.type
_entity.pdbx_description
1 polymer ?
#
loop_
_entity_poly.entity_id
_entity_poly.type
_entity_poly.pdbx_seq_one_letter_code
_entity_poly.pdbx_strand_id
1 'polypeptide(L)'
;MSETERTHRFIVIGAGGVGSWLIPGLVRILEWKFPGSALVIVDGDSYEPKNKERQDFKEIGPKASIQAMKLTEEFTNTVIIPVTSMKETQVKILPKLKHLNL
;
A
#
# COMPACT_ATOMS: atom_id res chain seq x y z
N MET A 1 8.18 19.16 -17.71
CA MET A 1 7.59 17.85 -17.38
C MET A 1 6.11 17.93 -17.66
N SER A 2 5.61 17.13 -18.60
CA SER A 2 4.17 17.02 -18.83
C SER A 2 3.51 16.40 -17.60
N GLU A 3 2.23 16.68 -17.39
CA GLU A 3 1.49 16.21 -16.20
C GLU A 3 1.46 14.68 -16.06
N THR A 4 1.68 13.96 -17.17
CA THR A 4 1.81 12.51 -17.29
C THR A 4 3.12 11.91 -16.76
N GLU A 5 4.15 12.70 -16.48
CA GLU A 5 5.45 12.20 -15.99
C GLU A 5 5.63 12.31 -14.47
N ARG A 6 4.66 12.87 -13.74
CA ARG A 6 4.79 13.01 -12.28
C ARG A 6 4.41 11.71 -11.58
N THR A 7 5.42 11.03 -11.06
CA THR A 7 5.22 9.97 -10.07
C THR A 7 4.86 10.59 -8.73
N HIS A 8 3.96 9.94 -8.01
CA HIS A 8 3.50 10.36 -6.70
C HIS A 8 3.83 9.29 -5.67
N ARG A 9 3.94 9.73 -4.41
CA ARG A 9 4.08 8.82 -3.27
C ARG A 9 2.95 9.10 -2.29
N PHE A 10 2.07 8.12 -2.13
CA PHE A 10 0.98 8.17 -1.17
C PHE A 10 1.28 7.25 0.00
N ILE A 11 1.09 7.77 1.20
CA ILE A 11 1.21 7.00 2.44
C ILE A 11 -0.17 6.94 3.07
N VAL A 12 -0.71 5.73 3.18
CA VAL A 12 -1.98 5.45 3.86
C VAL A 12 -1.67 4.83 5.22
N ILE A 13 -2.11 5.49 6.29
CA ILE A 13 -1.98 5.00 7.67
C ILE A 13 -3.32 4.43 8.10
N GLY A 14 -3.34 3.12 8.35
CA GLY A 14 -4.52 2.31 8.63
C GLY A 14 -5.02 1.58 7.38
N ALA A 15 -4.99 0.25 7.42
CA ALA A 15 -5.54 -0.67 6.44
C ALA A 15 -6.80 -1.41 6.96
N GLY A 16 -7.31 -1.01 8.13
CA GLY A 16 -8.60 -1.46 8.66
C GLY A 16 -9.80 -0.88 7.90
N GLY A 17 -11.02 -1.06 8.42
CA GLY A 17 -12.31 -0.61 7.85
C GLY A 17 -12.28 0.43 6.72
N VAL A 18 -11.94 1.70 6.99
CA VAL A 18 -11.90 2.74 5.93
C VAL A 18 -10.75 2.49 4.95
N GLY A 19 -9.57 2.18 5.46
CA GLY A 19 -8.38 1.87 4.66
C GLY A 19 -8.61 0.73 3.68
N SER A 20 -9.29 -0.35 4.08
CA SER A 20 -9.60 -1.49 3.21
C SER A 20 -10.50 -1.12 2.03
N TRP A 21 -11.30 -0.04 2.13
CA TRP A 21 -12.07 0.50 1.01
C TRP A 21 -11.27 1.50 0.18
N LEU A 22 -10.49 2.37 0.82
CA LEU A 22 -9.74 3.44 0.16
C LEU A 22 -8.57 2.90 -0.68
N ILE A 23 -7.80 1.98 -0.12
CA ILE A 23 -6.54 1.49 -0.70
C ILE A 23 -6.74 0.92 -2.12
N PRO A 24 -7.72 0.03 -2.38
CA PRO A 24 -7.95 -0.51 -3.74
C PRO A 24 -8.35 0.57 -4.76
N GLY A 25 -9.13 1.57 -4.34
CA GLY A 25 -9.50 2.69 -5.21
C GLY A 25 -8.31 3.58 -5.54
N LEU A 26 -7.48 3.88 -4.52
CA LEU A 26 -6.31 4.73 -4.68
C LEU A 26 -5.28 4.11 -5.61
N VAL A 27 -4.93 2.83 -5.43
CA VAL A 27 -3.95 2.17 -6.31
C VAL A 27 -4.41 2.15 -7.77
N ARG A 28 -5.72 1.98 -8.04
CA ARG A 28 -6.26 2.01 -9.41
C ARG A 28 -6.07 3.37 -10.08
N ILE A 29 -6.20 4.46 -9.32
CA ILE A 29 -5.94 5.81 -9.80
C ILE A 29 -4.45 6.00 -10.09
N LEU A 30 -3.57 5.55 -9.18
CA LEU A 30 -2.12 5.63 -9.37
C LEU A 30 -1.67 4.82 -10.58
N GLU A 31 -2.18 3.60 -10.73
CA GLU A 31 -1.87 2.70 -11.85
C GLU A 31 -2.18 3.34 -13.19
N TRP A 32 -3.36 3.93 -13.33
CA TRP A 32 -3.85 4.46 -14.60
C TRP A 32 -3.33 5.87 -14.89
N LYS A 33 -3.38 6.78 -13.91
CA LYS A 33 -3.10 8.21 -14.12
C LYS A 33 -1.65 8.58 -13.88
N PHE A 34 -0.97 7.87 -12.97
CA PHE A 34 0.37 8.21 -12.53
C PHE A 34 1.26 6.95 -12.45
N PRO A 35 1.42 6.19 -13.56
CA PRO A 35 2.21 4.97 -13.56
C PRO A 35 3.65 5.25 -13.08
N GLY A 36 4.24 4.29 -12.35
CA GLY A 36 5.52 4.46 -11.66
C GLY A 36 5.42 5.11 -10.27
N SER A 37 4.21 5.47 -9.82
CA SER A 37 3.96 5.95 -8.45
C SER A 37 4.14 4.84 -7.41
N ALA A 38 4.20 5.24 -6.14
CA ALA A 38 4.23 4.30 -5.02
C ALA A 38 3.09 4.53 -4.02
N LEU A 39 2.54 3.43 -3.52
CA LEU A 39 1.59 3.37 -2.42
C LEU A 39 2.22 2.65 -1.23
N VAL A 40 2.39 3.36 -0.13
CA VAL A 40 2.84 2.81 1.15
C VAL A 40 1.62 2.58 2.04
N ILE A 41 1.44 1.34 2.50
CA ILE A 41 0.36 0.94 3.39
C ILE A 41 0.95 0.67 4.77
N VAL A 42 0.56 1.47 5.76
CA VAL A 42 1.05 1.36 7.14
C VAL A 42 -0.08 0.87 8.02
N ASP A 43 0.06 -0.31 8.62
CA ASP A 43 -0.88 -0.80 9.63
C ASP A 43 -0.16 -1.75 10.60
N GLY A 44 -0.27 -1.47 11.90
CA GLY A 44 0.33 -2.30 12.95
C GLY A 44 -0.50 -3.52 13.35
N ASP A 45 -1.74 -3.62 12.86
CA ASP A 45 -2.67 -4.68 13.19
C ASP A 45 -2.57 -5.89 12.23
N SER A 46 -3.15 -7.00 12.69
CA SER A 46 -3.46 -8.15 11.85
C SER A 46 -4.96 -8.31 11.67
N TYR A 47 -5.36 -8.94 10.56
CA TYR A 47 -6.72 -9.39 10.36
C TYR A 47 -7.09 -10.44 11.40
N GLU A 48 -8.30 -10.30 11.94
CA GLU A 48 -8.95 -11.27 12.81
C GLU A 48 -10.24 -11.77 12.15
N PRO A 49 -10.79 -12.94 12.54
CA PRO A 49 -12.02 -13.47 11.96
C PRO A 49 -13.19 -12.46 11.95
N LYS A 50 -13.38 -11.71 13.04
CA LYS A 50 -14.42 -10.67 13.18
C LYS A 50 -14.30 -9.54 12.15
N ASN A 51 -13.12 -9.35 11.54
CA ASN A 51 -12.94 -8.30 10.56
C ASN A 51 -13.66 -8.60 9.24
N LYS A 52 -13.97 -9.87 8.94
CA LYS A 52 -14.66 -10.27 7.68
C LYS A 52 -16.03 -9.65 7.52
N GLU A 53 -16.68 -9.25 8.62
CA GLU A 53 -17.98 -8.57 8.60
C GLU A 53 -17.94 -7.23 7.86
N ARG A 54 -16.75 -6.62 7.72
CA ARG A 54 -16.60 -5.24 7.23
C ARG A 54 -15.36 -4.98 6.37
N GLN A 55 -14.48 -5.96 6.22
CA GLN A 55 -13.21 -5.84 5.49
C GLN A 55 -13.03 -7.05 4.57
N ASP A 56 -12.63 -6.79 3.33
CA ASP A 56 -12.34 -7.84 2.35
C ASP A 56 -10.87 -8.28 2.43
N PHE A 57 -10.65 -9.49 2.93
CA PHE A 57 -9.34 -10.14 2.97
C PHE A 57 -9.49 -11.66 2.85
N LYS A 58 -8.52 -12.30 2.18
CA LYS A 58 -8.52 -13.75 1.94
C LYS A 58 -7.89 -14.54 3.10
N GLU A 59 -6.96 -13.93 3.83
CA GLU A 59 -6.09 -14.62 4.78
C GLU A 59 -5.90 -13.82 6.08
N ILE A 60 -5.79 -14.54 7.20
CA ILE A 60 -5.48 -13.97 8.51
C ILE A 60 -3.98 -13.66 8.56
N GLY A 61 -3.61 -12.44 8.95
CA GLY A 61 -2.23 -11.97 8.99
C GLY A 61 -2.14 -10.45 9.01
N PRO A 62 -0.93 -9.86 8.91
CA PRO A 62 -0.75 -8.42 8.99
C PRO A 62 -1.53 -7.68 7.91
N LYS A 63 -2.40 -6.73 8.29
CA LYS A 63 -3.36 -6.11 7.36
C LYS A 63 -2.67 -5.45 6.18
N ALA A 64 -1.60 -4.71 6.44
CA ALA A 64 -0.81 -4.04 5.41
C ALA A 64 -0.18 -5.03 4.42
N SER A 65 0.41 -6.14 4.90
CA SER A 65 1.02 -7.15 4.03
C SER A 65 -0.01 -7.87 3.17
N ILE A 66 -1.13 -8.29 3.77
CA ILE A 66 -2.17 -9.01 3.04
C ILE A 66 -2.82 -8.12 1.96
N GLN A 67 -3.07 -6.85 2.26
CA GLN A 67 -3.54 -5.90 1.25
C GLN A 67 -2.49 -5.67 0.16
N ALA A 68 -1.22 -5.45 0.53
CA ALA A 68 -0.17 -5.25 -0.47
C ALA A 68 -0.02 -6.44 -1.42
N MET A 69 0.02 -7.67 -0.89
CA MET A 69 0.09 -8.89 -1.70
C MET A 69 -1.05 -8.98 -2.71
N LYS A 70 -2.30 -8.81 -2.24
CA LYS A 70 -3.49 -8.82 -3.10
C LYS A 70 -3.38 -7.82 -4.25
N LEU A 71 -2.89 -6.61 -3.96
CA LEU A 71 -2.83 -5.55 -4.97
C LEU A 71 -1.64 -5.71 -5.91
N THR A 72 -0.51 -6.26 -5.46
CA THR A 72 0.63 -6.55 -6.34
C THR A 72 0.34 -7.65 -7.36
N GLU A 73 -0.66 -8.51 -7.11
CA GLU A 73 -1.16 -9.46 -8.11
C GLU A 73 -1.98 -8.78 -9.21
N GLU A 74 -2.63 -7.65 -8.92
CA GLU A 74 -3.54 -6.94 -9.84
C GLU A 74 -2.87 -5.75 -10.55
N PHE A 75 -1.92 -5.06 -9.91
CA PHE A 75 -1.36 -3.79 -10.36
C PHE A 75 0.17 -3.88 -10.47
N THR A 76 0.71 -3.64 -11.67
CA THR A 76 2.15 -3.84 -11.97
C THR A 76 2.91 -2.55 -12.20
N ASN A 77 2.23 -1.44 -12.47
CA ASN A 77 2.85 -0.14 -12.71
C ASN A 77 2.95 0.73 -11.44
N THR A 78 2.28 0.35 -10.36
CA THR A 78 2.36 1.02 -9.05
C THR A 78 3.17 0.18 -8.08
N VAL A 79 4.18 0.78 -7.46
CA VAL A 79 4.97 0.10 -6.42
C VAL A 79 4.19 0.11 -5.11
N ILE A 80 3.91 -1.07 -4.55
CA ILE A 80 3.13 -1.21 -3.32
C ILE A 80 4.02 -1.72 -2.20
N ILE A 81 4.03 -1.00 -1.07
CA ILE A 81 4.97 -1.24 0.04
C ILE A 81 4.19 -1.40 1.35
N PRO A 82 4.14 -2.59 1.95
CA PRO A 82 3.54 -2.79 3.26
C PRO A 82 4.51 -2.40 4.39
N VAL A 83 3.94 -1.85 5.46
CA VAL A 83 4.62 -1.52 6.71
C VAL A 83 3.78 -2.04 7.88
N THR A 84 4.25 -3.11 8.53
CA THR A 84 3.49 -3.88 9.53
C THR A 84 3.87 -3.61 10.99
N SER A 85 5.01 -2.96 11.23
CA SER A 85 5.44 -2.57 12.58
C SER A 85 6.09 -1.20 12.52
N MET A 86 5.67 -0.29 13.41
CA MET A 86 6.32 1.03 13.59
C MET A 86 7.75 0.93 14.13
N LYS A 87 8.20 -0.28 14.55
CA LYS A 87 9.49 -0.51 15.20
C LYS A 87 10.60 -0.95 14.23
N GLU A 88 10.30 -1.50 13.06
CA GLU A 88 11.32 -2.07 12.16
C GLU A 88 11.47 -1.36 10.80
N THR A 89 10.65 -0.37 10.49
CA THR A 89 10.60 0.17 9.12
C THR A 89 11.69 1.20 8.79
N GLN A 90 12.33 1.81 9.79
CA GLN A 90 13.36 2.82 9.52
C GLN A 90 14.64 2.26 8.92
N VAL A 91 14.86 0.93 8.88
CA VAL A 91 16.20 0.39 8.53
C VAL A 91 16.27 -0.29 7.15
N LYS A 92 15.16 -0.76 6.55
CA LYS A 92 15.23 -1.58 5.32
C LYS A 92 14.60 -0.98 4.06
N ILE A 93 13.72 0.01 4.17
CA ILE A 93 13.03 0.61 3.00
C ILE A 93 13.80 1.81 2.44
N LEU A 94 14.45 2.59 3.32
CA LEU A 94 15.21 3.79 2.95
C LEU A 94 16.30 3.56 1.87
N PRO A 95 17.06 2.44 1.84
CA PRO A 95 18.05 2.22 0.79
C PRO A 95 17.44 2.03 -0.60
N LYS A 96 16.23 1.46 -0.71
CA LYS A 96 15.55 1.19 -1.99
C LYS A 96 14.84 2.41 -2.57
N LEU A 97 14.57 3.42 -1.73
CA LEU A 97 13.98 4.69 -2.15
C LEU A 97 15.02 5.72 -2.61
N LYS A 98 16.33 5.43 -2.49
CA LYS A 98 17.40 6.37 -2.88
C LYS A 98 17.44 6.70 -4.38
N HIS A 99 16.84 5.86 -5.22
CA HIS A 99 16.71 6.11 -6.67
C HIS A 99 15.41 6.83 -7.04
N LEU A 100 14.46 6.96 -6.10
CA LEU A 100 13.34 7.87 -6.24
C LEU A 100 13.79 9.22 -5.68
N ASN A 101 14.04 10.20 -6.56
CA ASN A 101 14.41 11.57 -6.18
C ASN A 101 13.51 12.07 -5.02
N LEU A 102 14.07 12.07 -3.81
CA LEU A 102 13.48 12.51 -2.55
C LEU A 102 13.69 14.02 -2.37
#